data_AF-A0A3R5TRC5-F1
#
_entry.id   AF-A0A3R5TRC5-F1
#
_cell.length_a   1.000
_cell.length_b   1.000
_cell.length_c   1.000
_cell.angle_alpha   90.00
_cell.angle_beta   90.00
_cell.angle_gamma   90.00
#
_symmetry.space_group_name_H-M   'P 1'
#
loop_
_entity.id
_entity.type
_entity.pdbx_description
1 polymer ?
#
loop_
_entity_poly.entity_id
_entity_poly.type
_entity_poly.pdbx_seq_one_letter_code
_entity_poly.pdbx_strand_id
1 'polypeptide(L)'
;MGWKGRNGRFDVLPIIVQANGGAPEWFEIPSELILQVPIKHPKYPKFNELGLKWFCVPAVSNMKFDCGGLEFTASPFNGWYMSTEIACRDFCDKQRYNLIEEIAEALGLDTKSNPAAWKDNAAVETNIAVLHSFQTIGCTLVDQHTASEQFMTFMHQEYRQRGGCPADWVWLVPPISGSLTPVFHQEMTLFKMKPSYEYQ
;
A
#
# COMPACT_ATOMS: atom_id res chain seq x y z
N MET A 1 -6.55 11.58 24.47
CA MET A 1 -6.33 12.87 23.78
C MET A 1 -7.61 13.56 23.26
N GLY A 2 -8.82 12.98 23.37
CA GLY A 2 -10.08 13.75 23.24
C GLY A 2 -10.65 13.94 21.82
N TRP A 3 -9.97 13.46 20.77
CA TRP A 3 -10.52 13.43 19.41
C TRP A 3 -11.79 12.56 19.34
N LYS A 4 -12.77 12.97 18.53
CA LYS A 4 -14.02 12.26 18.29
C LYS A 4 -14.16 11.93 16.81
N GLY A 5 -14.19 10.65 16.47
CA GLY A 5 -14.45 10.20 15.10
C GLY A 5 -15.89 10.49 14.65
N ARG A 6 -16.14 10.29 13.36
CA ARG A 6 -17.46 10.46 12.73
C ARG A 6 -18.23 9.14 12.62
N ASN A 7 -17.66 8.05 13.14
CA ASN A 7 -18.16 6.67 13.07
C ASN A 7 -18.36 6.16 11.63
N GLY A 8 -17.58 6.67 10.69
CA GLY A 8 -17.55 6.21 9.30
C GLY A 8 -16.47 5.14 9.09
N ARG A 9 -16.71 4.28 8.09
CA ARG A 9 -15.77 3.23 7.65
C ARG A 9 -14.43 3.78 7.15
N PHE A 10 -14.41 5.03 6.69
CA PHE A 10 -13.25 5.67 6.07
C PHE A 10 -13.00 7.06 6.68
N ASP A 11 -13.18 7.18 8.00
CA ASP A 11 -12.86 8.40 8.73
C ASP A 11 -11.34 8.59 8.76
N VAL A 12 -10.88 9.76 8.33
CA VAL A 12 -9.46 10.10 8.37
C VAL A 12 -9.08 10.48 9.79
N LEU A 13 -8.02 9.86 10.29
CA LEU A 13 -7.49 10.14 11.63
C LEU A 13 -6.81 11.51 11.67
N PRO A 14 -6.79 12.17 12.85
CA PRO A 14 -5.97 13.36 13.04
C PRO A 14 -4.49 12.98 13.05
N ILE A 15 -3.62 13.93 12.75
CA ILE A 15 -2.18 13.77 13.00
C ILE A 15 -1.93 14.00 14.49
N ILE A 16 -1.05 13.18 15.07
CA ILE A 16 -0.58 13.35 16.46
C ILE A 16 0.88 13.76 16.36
N VAL A 17 1.21 14.93 16.89
CA VAL A 17 2.55 15.51 16.81
C VAL A 17 3.08 15.73 18.22
N GLN A 18 4.32 15.31 18.45
CA GLN A 18 5.04 15.58 19.68
C GLN A 18 6.23 16.49 19.36
N ALA A 19 6.28 17.67 19.97
CA ALA A 19 7.34 18.65 19.76
C ALA A 19 8.23 18.79 21.01
N ASN A 20 9.55 18.77 20.81
CA ASN A 20 10.55 19.05 21.85
C ASN A 20 10.35 18.26 23.17
N GLY A 21 9.93 16.99 23.07
CA GLY A 21 9.67 16.12 24.24
C GLY A 21 8.45 16.50 25.08
N GLY A 22 7.65 17.48 24.65
CA GLY A 22 6.39 17.86 25.29
C GLY A 22 5.31 16.80 25.19
N ALA A 23 4.11 17.12 25.69
CA ALA A 23 2.95 16.27 25.50
C ALA A 23 2.54 16.25 24.02
N PRO A 24 2.08 15.10 23.48
CA PRO A 24 1.56 15.04 22.13
C PRO A 24 0.24 15.80 22.00
N GLU A 25 0.08 16.50 20.89
CA GLU A 25 -1.14 17.21 20.51
C GLU A 25 -1.66 16.64 19.18
N TRP A 26 -2.98 16.66 18.99
CA TRP A 26 -3.60 16.20 17.74
C TRP A 26 -4.13 17.37 16.91
N PHE A 27 -4.05 17.23 15.59
CA PHE A 27 -4.52 18.22 14.63
C PHE A 27 -5.34 17.51 13.54
N GLU A 28 -6.50 18.07 13.19
CA GLU A 28 -7.23 17.60 12.01
C GLU A 28 -6.51 18.04 10.74
N ILE A 29 -6.43 17.13 9.77
CA ILE A 29 -5.95 17.46 8.43
C ILE A 29 -7.10 18.19 7.71
N PRO A 30 -6.87 19.41 7.17
CA PRO A 30 -7.87 20.10 6.38
C PRO A 30 -8.39 19.20 5.24
N SER A 31 -9.72 19.10 5.12
CA SER A 31 -10.38 18.14 4.22
C SER A 31 -9.99 18.30 2.75
N GLU A 32 -9.70 19.52 2.33
CA GLU A 32 -9.25 19.92 1.00
C GLU A 32 -7.86 19.39 0.64
N LEU A 33 -7.05 18.99 1.65
CA LEU A 33 -5.74 18.38 1.45
C LEU A 33 -5.83 16.85 1.32
N ILE A 34 -6.99 16.26 1.57
CA ILE A 34 -7.18 14.81 1.57
C ILE A 34 -7.82 14.38 0.25
N LEU A 35 -6.98 14.05 -0.74
CA LEU A 35 -7.45 13.45 -1.97
C LEU A 35 -7.80 11.97 -1.75
N GLN A 36 -9.08 11.63 -1.87
CA GLN A 36 -9.58 10.25 -1.84
C GLN A 36 -10.05 9.81 -3.23
N VAL A 37 -9.72 8.58 -3.61
CA VAL A 37 -10.11 7.90 -4.84
C VAL A 37 -11.27 6.94 -4.51
N PRO A 38 -12.50 7.21 -4.98
CA PRO A 38 -13.57 6.21 -4.97
C PRO A 38 -13.18 5.01 -5.85
N ILE A 39 -13.26 3.80 -5.30
CA ILE A 39 -12.88 2.58 -6.00
C ILE A 39 -14.09 2.01 -6.73
N LYS A 40 -14.00 1.95 -8.05
CA LYS A 40 -15.03 1.45 -8.96
C LYS A 40 -14.47 0.38 -9.87
N HIS A 41 -15.29 -0.62 -10.17
CA HIS A 41 -14.97 -1.66 -11.13
C HIS A 41 -15.45 -1.26 -12.54
N PRO A 42 -14.61 -1.40 -13.58
CA PRO A 42 -15.00 -1.04 -14.96
C PRO A 42 -16.08 -1.96 -15.56
N LYS A 43 -16.23 -3.19 -15.03
CA LYS A 43 -17.15 -4.22 -15.56
C LYS A 43 -18.29 -4.65 -14.63
N TYR A 44 -18.18 -4.44 -13.32
CA TYR A 44 -19.13 -5.00 -12.34
C TYR A 44 -19.82 -3.87 -11.58
N PRO A 45 -21.00 -3.41 -12.02
CA PRO A 45 -21.70 -2.29 -11.37
C PRO A 45 -21.97 -2.52 -9.88
N LYS A 46 -22.30 -3.76 -9.48
CA LYS A 46 -22.55 -4.12 -8.07
C LYS A 46 -21.34 -3.91 -7.16
N PHE A 47 -20.12 -4.05 -7.68
CA PHE A 47 -18.91 -3.73 -6.92
C PHE A 47 -18.92 -2.26 -6.46
N ASN A 48 -19.44 -1.35 -7.28
CA ASN A 48 -19.46 0.09 -6.99
C ASN A 48 -20.40 0.44 -5.83
N GLU A 49 -21.36 -0.43 -5.52
CA GLU A 49 -22.30 -0.27 -4.40
C GLU A 49 -21.62 -0.51 -3.04
N LEU A 50 -20.44 -1.14 -3.02
CA LEU A 50 -19.63 -1.33 -1.80
C LEU A 50 -19.12 -0.01 -1.20
N GLY A 51 -19.15 1.09 -1.98
CA GLY A 51 -18.78 2.43 -1.50
C GLY A 51 -17.32 2.55 -1.06
N LEU A 52 -16.44 1.71 -1.63
CA LEU A 52 -15.02 1.69 -1.28
C LEU A 52 -14.32 2.96 -1.76
N LYS A 53 -13.35 3.41 -0.97
CA LYS A 53 -12.47 4.53 -1.31
C LYS A 53 -11.12 4.38 -0.62
N TRP A 54 -10.10 5.01 -1.18
CA TRP A 54 -8.76 5.05 -0.57
C TRP A 54 -8.12 6.43 -0.73
N PHE A 55 -7.17 6.78 0.14
CA PHE A 55 -6.42 8.04 0.01
C PHE A 55 -5.32 7.90 -1.05
N CYS A 56 -5.01 8.99 -1.76
CA CYS A 56 -4.06 8.97 -2.87
C CYS A 56 -2.58 8.88 -2.41
N VAL A 57 -2.25 9.38 -1.22
CA VAL A 57 -0.88 9.61 -0.78
C VAL A 57 -0.47 8.61 0.31
N PRO A 58 0.39 7.61 0.02
CA PRO A 58 0.99 6.77 1.05
C PRO A 58 2.14 7.52 1.74
N ALA A 59 1.94 7.89 3.01
CA ALA A 59 2.96 8.58 3.80
C ALA A 59 3.35 7.77 5.05
N VAL A 60 4.61 7.37 5.13
CA VAL A 60 5.19 6.78 6.34
C VAL A 60 5.64 7.93 7.25
N SER A 61 5.22 7.90 8.52
CA SER A 61 5.41 9.02 9.45
C SER A 61 6.03 8.63 10.79
N ASN A 62 6.34 7.36 11.01
CA ASN A 62 6.81 6.83 12.30
C ASN A 62 8.19 6.15 12.24
N MET A 63 8.95 6.32 11.16
CA MET A 63 10.35 5.86 11.09
C MET A 63 11.32 6.99 11.44
N LYS A 64 12.50 6.63 11.96
CA LYS A 64 13.63 7.57 12.07
C LYS A 64 14.53 7.49 10.86
N PHE A 65 15.12 8.61 10.48
CA PHE A 65 16.22 8.67 9.53
C PHE A 65 17.55 8.76 10.28
N ASP A 66 18.47 7.84 10.02
CA ASP A 66 19.81 7.79 10.61
C ASP A 66 20.85 8.16 9.55
N CYS A 67 21.62 9.21 9.81
CA CYS A 67 22.65 9.72 8.91
C CYS A 67 23.86 10.24 9.68
N GLY A 68 25.02 9.60 9.47
CA GLY A 68 26.29 10.06 10.06
C GLY A 68 26.33 10.03 11.59
N GLY A 69 25.54 9.14 12.21
CA GLY A 69 25.39 9.06 13.67
C GLY A 69 24.38 10.05 14.26
N LEU A 70 23.72 10.86 13.43
CA LEU A 70 22.59 11.69 13.82
C LEU A 70 21.28 10.94 13.58
N GLU A 71 20.36 11.05 14.53
CA GLU A 71 19.02 10.48 14.44
C GLU A 71 17.96 11.56 14.29
N PHE A 72 17.19 11.49 13.20
CA PHE A 72 16.05 12.34 12.92
C PHE A 72 14.77 11.54 13.17
N THR A 73 14.17 11.69 14.35
CA THR A 73 13.02 10.89 14.82
C THR A 73 11.67 11.34 14.26
N ALA A 74 11.64 12.45 13.53
CA ALA A 74 10.47 12.97 12.82
C ALA A 74 10.86 13.29 11.38
N SER A 75 10.75 12.31 10.48
CA SER A 75 11.12 12.44 9.06
C SER A 75 10.07 11.76 8.18
N PRO A 76 8.84 12.29 8.11
CA PRO A 76 7.80 11.71 7.28
C PRO A 76 8.20 11.77 5.80
N PHE A 77 7.92 10.71 5.06
CA PHE A 77 8.20 10.61 3.63
C PHE A 77 7.05 9.92 2.91
N ASN A 78 6.90 10.21 1.63
CA ASN A 78 5.89 9.60 0.78
C ASN A 78 6.47 9.28 -0.60
N GLY A 79 5.79 8.37 -1.28
CA GLY A 79 5.91 8.14 -2.72
C GLY A 79 4.51 8.12 -3.33
N TRP A 80 4.27 7.13 -4.17
CA TRP A 80 2.95 6.77 -4.67
C TRP A 80 2.73 5.27 -4.43
N TYR A 81 1.47 4.85 -4.48
CA TYR A 81 1.08 3.48 -4.19
C TYR A 81 1.54 2.50 -5.29
N MET A 82 1.86 1.28 -4.88
CA MET A 82 1.68 0.08 -5.68
C MET A 82 0.26 -0.48 -5.45
N SER A 83 -0.48 -0.85 -6.51
CA SER A 83 -1.90 -1.21 -6.41
C SER A 83 -2.23 -2.31 -5.40
N THR A 84 -1.33 -3.28 -5.26
CA THR A 84 -1.51 -4.45 -4.38
C THR A 84 -1.42 -4.10 -2.90
N GLU A 85 -0.82 -2.96 -2.53
CA GLU A 85 -0.89 -2.44 -1.16
C GLU A 85 -2.34 -2.18 -0.77
N ILE A 86 -3.09 -1.49 -1.65
CA ILE A 86 -4.50 -1.16 -1.41
C ILE A 86 -5.38 -2.41 -1.60
N ALA A 87 -5.28 -3.03 -2.79
CA ALA A 87 -6.21 -4.08 -3.19
C ALA A 87 -6.06 -5.34 -2.34
N CYS A 88 -4.83 -5.81 -2.12
CA CYS A 88 -4.59 -7.06 -1.40
C CYS A 88 -4.46 -6.81 0.09
N ARG A 89 -3.59 -5.87 0.51
CA ARG A 89 -3.27 -5.71 1.94
C ARG A 89 -4.33 -4.91 2.68
N ASP A 90 -4.72 -3.75 2.18
CA ASP A 90 -5.68 -2.89 2.89
C ASP A 90 -7.11 -3.46 2.84
N PHE A 91 -7.59 -3.85 1.65
CA PHE A 91 -8.96 -4.35 1.50
C PHE A 91 -9.13 -5.83 1.87
N CYS A 92 -8.18 -6.72 1.54
CA CYS A 92 -8.41 -8.16 1.62
C CYS A 92 -7.78 -8.84 2.85
N ASP A 93 -6.77 -8.25 3.52
CA ASP A 93 -6.21 -8.87 4.74
C ASP A 93 -7.29 -8.99 5.82
N LYS A 94 -7.34 -10.16 6.48
CA LYS A 94 -8.36 -10.49 7.49
C LYS A 94 -8.36 -9.55 8.69
N GLN A 95 -7.20 -9.04 9.06
CA GLN A 95 -6.99 -8.12 10.18
C GLN A 95 -7.16 -6.64 9.77
N ARG A 96 -7.52 -6.38 8.51
CA ARG A 96 -7.75 -5.04 7.96
C ARG A 96 -9.23 -4.88 7.65
N TYR A 97 -9.59 -4.43 6.44
CA TYR A 97 -11.01 -4.30 6.10
C TYR A 97 -11.69 -5.66 5.86
N ASN A 98 -10.94 -6.73 5.54
CA ASN A 98 -11.45 -8.10 5.37
C ASN A 98 -12.63 -8.23 4.41
N LEU A 99 -12.51 -7.64 3.22
CA LEU A 99 -13.64 -7.48 2.27
C LEU A 99 -13.75 -8.55 1.21
N ILE A 100 -12.89 -9.56 1.25
CA ILE A 100 -12.77 -10.52 0.16
C ILE A 100 -14.08 -11.27 -0.11
N GLU A 101 -14.87 -11.57 0.93
CA GLU A 101 -16.18 -12.23 0.81
C GLU A 101 -17.24 -11.29 0.23
N GLU A 102 -17.39 -10.08 0.76
CA GLU A 102 -18.32 -9.06 0.23
C GLU A 102 -18.03 -8.73 -1.23
N ILE A 103 -16.74 -8.64 -1.58
CA ILE A 103 -16.31 -8.41 -2.96
C ILE A 103 -16.66 -9.61 -3.84
N ALA A 104 -16.39 -10.83 -3.40
CA ALA A 104 -16.74 -12.03 -4.15
C ALA A 104 -18.24 -12.13 -4.43
N GLU A 105 -19.08 -11.79 -3.45
CA GLU A 105 -20.54 -11.72 -3.61
C GLU A 105 -20.96 -10.63 -4.60
N ALA A 106 -20.36 -9.44 -4.54
CA ALA A 106 -20.61 -8.35 -5.49
C ALA A 106 -20.18 -8.71 -6.93
N LEU A 107 -19.18 -9.58 -7.08
CA LEU A 107 -18.73 -10.16 -8.35
C LEU A 107 -19.59 -11.35 -8.80
N GLY A 108 -20.49 -11.86 -7.95
CA GLY A 108 -21.34 -13.02 -8.25
C GLY A 108 -20.60 -14.37 -8.19
N LEU A 109 -19.50 -14.45 -7.42
CA LEU A 109 -18.72 -15.68 -7.25
C LEU A 109 -19.33 -16.61 -6.18
N ASP A 110 -19.16 -17.91 -6.36
CA ASP A 110 -19.54 -18.91 -5.35
C ASP A 110 -18.50 -19.00 -4.24
N THR A 111 -18.78 -18.37 -3.09
CA THR A 111 -17.91 -18.33 -1.91
C THR A 111 -17.91 -19.62 -1.09
N LYS A 112 -18.82 -20.58 -1.38
CA LYS A 112 -18.97 -21.82 -0.61
C LYS A 112 -18.02 -22.93 -1.06
N SER A 113 -17.45 -22.80 -2.25
CA SER A 113 -16.64 -23.85 -2.89
C SER A 113 -15.18 -23.40 -3.05
N ASN A 114 -14.26 -23.96 -2.25
CA ASN A 114 -12.82 -23.68 -2.39
C ASN A 114 -12.24 -24.03 -3.78
N PRO A 115 -12.66 -25.12 -4.48
CA PRO A 115 -12.23 -25.39 -5.85
C PRO A 115 -12.52 -24.28 -6.87
N ALA A 116 -13.42 -23.34 -6.57
CA ALA A 116 -13.74 -22.23 -7.45
C ALA A 116 -12.68 -21.12 -7.48
N ALA A 117 -11.63 -21.19 -6.63
CA ALA A 117 -10.59 -20.16 -6.49
C ALA A 117 -11.17 -18.74 -6.37
N TRP A 118 -12.29 -18.62 -5.66
CA TRP A 118 -13.06 -17.37 -5.59
C TRP A 118 -12.27 -16.24 -4.93
N LYS A 119 -11.36 -16.57 -4.00
CA LYS A 119 -10.48 -15.59 -3.35
C LYS A 119 -9.47 -15.01 -4.34
N ASP A 120 -8.85 -15.87 -5.16
CA ASP A 120 -7.90 -15.45 -6.18
C ASP A 120 -8.59 -14.55 -7.21
N ASN A 121 -9.77 -14.95 -7.68
CA ASN A 121 -10.57 -14.17 -8.63
C ASN A 121 -10.98 -12.81 -8.02
N ALA A 122 -11.55 -12.81 -6.81
CA ALA A 122 -11.94 -11.58 -6.13
C ALA A 122 -10.75 -10.64 -5.88
N ALA A 123 -9.59 -11.16 -5.49
CA ALA A 123 -8.39 -10.35 -5.28
C ALA A 123 -7.88 -9.72 -6.59
N VAL A 124 -7.91 -10.45 -7.70
CA VAL A 124 -7.54 -9.93 -9.03
C VAL A 124 -8.49 -8.83 -9.47
N GLU A 125 -9.80 -9.04 -9.39
CA GLU A 125 -10.80 -8.04 -9.79
C GLU A 125 -10.76 -6.79 -8.87
N THR A 126 -10.43 -6.97 -7.59
CA THR A 126 -10.18 -5.84 -6.67
C THR A 126 -8.97 -5.02 -7.13
N ASN A 127 -7.88 -5.67 -7.54
CA ASN A 127 -6.69 -5.00 -8.06
C ASN A 127 -6.99 -4.23 -9.36
N ILE A 128 -7.80 -4.81 -10.25
CA ILE A 128 -8.30 -4.15 -11.47
C ILE A 128 -9.12 -2.90 -11.12
N ALA A 129 -10.03 -2.98 -10.14
CA ALA A 129 -10.81 -1.83 -9.70
C ALA A 129 -9.92 -0.70 -9.17
N VAL A 130 -8.91 -1.01 -8.36
CA VAL A 130 -7.96 -0.01 -7.82
C VAL A 130 -7.20 0.66 -8.95
N LEU A 131 -6.57 -0.11 -9.85
CA LEU A 131 -5.83 0.40 -11.00
C LEU A 131 -6.70 1.33 -11.87
N HIS A 132 -7.90 0.85 -12.23
CA HIS A 132 -8.84 1.62 -13.05
C HIS A 132 -9.25 2.94 -12.39
N SER A 133 -9.53 2.90 -11.08
CA SER A 133 -10.02 4.06 -10.35
C SER A 133 -8.96 5.15 -10.20
N PHE A 134 -7.73 4.76 -9.84
CA PHE A 134 -6.60 5.68 -9.75
C PHE A 134 -6.29 6.31 -11.11
N GLN A 135 -6.27 5.51 -12.18
CA GLN A 135 -6.07 6.00 -13.54
C GLN A 135 -7.16 6.99 -13.96
N THR A 136 -8.43 6.68 -13.68
CA THR A 136 -9.58 7.52 -14.09
C THR A 136 -9.57 8.90 -13.41
N ILE A 137 -9.08 8.98 -12.17
CA ILE A 137 -9.01 10.23 -11.40
C ILE A 137 -7.69 10.97 -11.65
N GLY A 138 -6.74 10.35 -12.35
CA GLY A 138 -5.42 10.94 -12.62
C GLY A 138 -4.47 10.91 -11.42
N CYS A 139 -4.72 10.01 -10.46
CA CYS A 139 -3.85 9.79 -9.32
C CYS A 139 -2.73 8.80 -9.68
N THR A 140 -1.48 9.14 -9.36
CA THR A 140 -0.33 8.28 -9.65
C THR A 140 -0.39 6.99 -8.84
N LEU A 141 -0.22 5.86 -9.53
CA LEU A 141 -0.15 4.52 -8.97
C LEU A 141 0.60 3.62 -9.96
N VAL A 142 1.27 2.59 -9.46
CA VAL A 142 1.98 1.59 -10.28
C VAL A 142 1.45 0.18 -10.02
N ASP A 143 1.32 -0.64 -11.06
CA ASP A 143 0.98 -2.06 -10.88
C ASP A 143 2.22 -2.86 -10.45
N GLN A 144 1.97 -4.03 -9.85
CA GLN A 144 3.03 -4.86 -9.30
C GLN A 144 3.98 -5.47 -10.35
N HIS A 145 3.55 -5.65 -11.60
CA HIS A 145 4.41 -6.18 -12.66
C HIS A 145 5.38 -5.09 -13.12
N THR A 146 4.87 -3.89 -13.41
CA THR A 146 5.71 -2.74 -13.77
C THR A 146 6.69 -2.38 -12.66
N ALA A 147 6.23 -2.35 -11.40
CA ALA A 147 7.10 -2.08 -10.25
C ALA A 147 8.23 -3.11 -10.11
N SER A 148 7.93 -4.39 -10.34
CA SER A 148 8.93 -5.47 -10.28
C SER A 148 9.98 -5.33 -11.39
N GLU A 149 9.58 -5.02 -12.62
CA GLU A 149 10.51 -4.77 -13.75
C GLU A 149 11.40 -3.54 -13.50
N GLN A 150 10.82 -2.46 -12.96
CA GLN A 150 11.56 -1.26 -12.57
C GLN A 150 12.59 -1.58 -11.47
N PHE A 151 12.22 -2.40 -10.48
CA PHE A 151 13.13 -2.83 -9.43
C PHE A 151 14.30 -3.66 -9.99
N MET A 152 14.05 -4.58 -10.93
CA MET A 152 15.13 -5.36 -11.56
C MET A 152 16.10 -4.47 -12.32
N THR A 153 15.59 -3.46 -13.03
CA THR A 153 16.43 -2.46 -13.71
C THR A 153 17.29 -1.69 -12.70
N PHE A 154 16.69 -1.25 -11.59
CA PHE A 154 17.40 -0.59 -10.49
C PHE A 154 18.48 -1.49 -9.90
N MET A 155 18.15 -2.73 -9.54
CA MET A 155 19.10 -3.70 -8.97
C MET A 155 20.29 -3.94 -9.90
N HIS A 156 20.08 -4.09 -11.21
CA HIS A 156 21.17 -4.22 -12.18
C HIS A 156 22.09 -2.99 -12.22
N GLN A 157 21.53 -1.79 -12.11
CA GLN A 157 22.31 -0.55 -12.07
C GLN A 157 23.15 -0.48 -10.78
N GLU A 158 22.57 -0.84 -9.64
CA GLU A 158 23.27 -0.84 -8.34
C GLU A 158 24.43 -1.83 -8.30
N TYR A 159 24.25 -3.03 -8.86
CA TYR A 159 25.35 -3.98 -8.99
C TYR A 159 26.47 -3.46 -9.89
N ARG A 160 26.13 -2.79 -11.00
CA ARG A 160 27.14 -2.16 -11.87
C ARG A 160 27.89 -1.00 -11.21
N GLN A 161 27.19 -0.18 -10.44
CA GLN A 161 27.77 1.02 -9.83
C GLN A 161 28.58 0.71 -8.56
N ARG A 162 28.07 -0.19 -7.71
CA ARG A 162 28.61 -0.39 -6.36
C ARG A 162 28.71 -1.85 -5.92
N GLY A 163 28.45 -2.82 -6.80
CA GLY A 163 28.67 -4.24 -6.53
C GLY A 163 27.64 -4.93 -5.63
N GLY A 164 26.51 -4.28 -5.31
CA GLY A 164 25.46 -4.89 -4.51
C GLY A 164 24.23 -4.01 -4.33
N CYS A 165 23.12 -4.65 -3.95
CA CYS A 165 21.84 -4.00 -3.65
C CYS A 165 21.20 -4.71 -2.45
N PRO A 166 21.10 -4.06 -1.26
CA PRO A 166 20.38 -4.66 -0.14
C PRO A 166 18.90 -4.79 -0.50
N ALA A 167 18.38 -6.00 -0.39
CA ALA A 167 17.03 -6.31 -0.86
C ALA A 167 16.38 -7.37 0.04
N ASP A 168 15.22 -7.06 0.60
CA ASP A 168 14.41 -8.00 1.37
C ASP A 168 13.39 -8.68 0.45
N TRP A 169 13.68 -9.91 0.04
CA TRP A 169 12.84 -10.67 -0.88
C TRP A 169 11.40 -10.83 -0.37
N VAL A 170 11.20 -10.95 0.95
CA VAL A 170 9.88 -11.15 1.57
C VAL A 170 8.99 -9.93 1.38
N TRP A 171 9.58 -8.73 1.33
CA TRP A 171 8.85 -7.48 1.10
C TRP A 171 8.76 -7.09 -0.37
N LEU A 172 9.75 -7.49 -1.19
CA LEU A 172 9.82 -7.12 -2.61
C LEU A 172 8.91 -7.96 -3.50
N VAL A 173 8.70 -9.24 -3.18
CA VAL A 173 7.76 -10.07 -3.93
C VAL A 173 6.33 -9.62 -3.64
N PRO A 174 5.54 -9.25 -4.66
CA PRO A 174 4.17 -8.78 -4.44
C PRO A 174 3.27 -9.84 -3.79
N PRO A 175 2.26 -9.42 -2.99
CA PRO A 175 1.41 -10.32 -2.22
C PRO A 175 0.43 -11.15 -3.06
N ILE A 176 0.33 -10.87 -4.36
CA ILE A 176 -0.41 -11.66 -5.34
C ILE A 176 0.43 -11.79 -6.61
N SER A 177 0.27 -12.90 -7.33
CA SER A 177 0.99 -13.16 -8.58
C SER A 177 2.52 -13.21 -8.44
N GLY A 178 3.04 -13.59 -7.27
CA GLY A 178 4.48 -13.56 -6.94
C GLY A 178 5.38 -14.14 -8.04
N SER A 179 5.21 -15.43 -8.40
CA SER A 179 6.05 -16.07 -9.42
C SER A 179 5.82 -15.58 -10.86
N LEU A 180 4.82 -14.72 -11.08
CA LEU A 180 4.59 -14.02 -12.35
C LEU A 180 5.35 -12.70 -12.43
N THR A 181 6.16 -12.39 -11.42
CA THR A 181 7.04 -11.21 -11.38
C THR A 181 8.51 -11.64 -11.42
N PRO A 182 9.41 -10.86 -12.04
CA PRO A 182 10.81 -11.24 -12.17
C PRO A 182 11.53 -11.30 -10.82
N VAL A 183 11.11 -10.47 -9.84
CA VAL A 183 11.72 -10.42 -8.50
C VAL A 183 11.60 -11.73 -7.72
N PHE A 184 10.58 -12.56 -7.99
CA PHE A 184 10.44 -13.86 -7.36
C PHE A 184 11.60 -14.80 -7.68
N HIS A 185 12.11 -14.75 -8.92
CA HIS A 185 13.17 -15.65 -9.42
C HIS A 185 14.58 -15.12 -9.17
N GLN A 186 14.72 -13.95 -8.53
CA GLN A 186 16.00 -13.31 -8.25
C GLN A 186 16.42 -13.60 -6.81
N GLU A 187 17.56 -14.26 -6.63
CA GLU A 187 18.20 -14.36 -5.32
C GLU A 187 18.66 -12.99 -4.85
N MET A 188 18.44 -12.68 -3.57
CA MET A 188 18.70 -11.36 -2.99
C MET A 188 19.44 -11.51 -1.66
N THR A 189 20.25 -10.52 -1.30
CA THR A 189 20.90 -10.46 0.00
C THR A 189 20.38 -9.25 0.78
N LEU A 190 19.85 -9.50 1.97
CA LEU A 190 19.46 -8.44 2.90
C LEU A 190 20.65 -8.08 3.79
N PHE A 191 21.05 -6.82 3.78
CA PHE A 191 22.04 -6.27 4.71
C PHE A 191 21.73 -4.79 4.98
N LYS A 192 22.15 -4.30 6.14
CA LYS A 192 21.94 -2.90 6.54
C LYS A 192 23.09 -2.02 6.07
N MET A 193 22.77 -0.82 5.58
CA MET A 193 23.73 0.23 5.28
C MET A 193 23.30 1.53 5.96
N LYS A 194 24.19 2.52 6.00
CA LYS A 194 23.88 3.89 6.43
C LYS A 194 24.18 4.86 5.29
N PRO A 195 23.42 5.96 5.12
CA PRO A 195 22.23 6.33 5.90
C PRO A 195 21.05 5.36 5.70
N SER A 196 20.13 5.30 6.66
CA SER A 196 18.96 4.39 6.59
C SER A 196 17.71 4.96 7.27
N TYR A 197 16.57 4.39 6.91
CA TYR A 197 15.34 4.49 7.70
C TYR A 197 15.24 3.29 8.65
N GLU A 198 14.93 3.55 9.92
CA GLU A 198 14.79 2.51 10.95
C GLU A 198 13.45 2.67 11.69
N TYR A 199 12.92 1.56 12.20
CA TYR A 199 11.77 1.60 13.11
C TYR A 199 12.14 2.19 14.47
N GLN A 200 11.15 2.74 15.18
CA GLN A 200 11.24 3.33 16.52
C GLN A 200 9.95 3.16 17.31
#